data_AF-A0A963LS35-F1
#
_entry.id   AF-A0A963LS35-F1
#
_cell.length_a   1.000
_cell.length_b   1.000
_cell.length_c   1.000
_cell.angle_alpha   90.00
_cell.angle_beta   90.00
_cell.angle_gamma   90.00
#
_symmetry.space_group_name_H-M   'P 1'
#
loop_
_entity.id
_entity.type
_entity.pdbx_description
1 polymer ?
#
loop_
_entity_poly.entity_id
_entity_poly.type
_entity_poly.pdbx_seq_one_letter_code
_entity_poly.pdbx_strand_id
1 'polypeptide(L)'
;MKDDGTAVPFRLANLSAAQQAHFGGSIALVNYLRGDRDDEGSPYRIRGTVLGDIIHSRPLYVHDATNPTLFVGANDGMLHAINAATPIAGTGIGGTERWAYVPSMLLPKLKNLAVTPYVHDYYVDGQINVAHVDGGAQRILVGGLGAGGKGLYALDISGSAGLTAAAESDVAAKVLWEISPTKVKYASPTTANAYVNLGYTYGTITIARMDVSGTATDVVIVGNGYNDGLGSYSDCTHATPTYANCGGDYAARLFVINAITGQLVKSIKAGSSATAAQPNGLSTPAAIDTNGDGLVDRVYAGDLNGTMWKFDLSAGTSTALLTTSPAQAITTTPAVAIHPEGGYMVNFATGKMLVTADTTDSSVHYAYGVWDPATARSNAAMLTQTLTERSYTRGGVTTRVRRITNNQQPNWTNGAGNHIGWKVALPAGEKVVG
;
A
#
# COMPACT_ATOMS: atom_id res chain seq x y z
N MET A 1 6.88 11.39 -14.46
CA MET A 1 8.19 11.03 -15.07
C MET A 1 8.00 10.61 -16.54
N LYS A 2 8.95 10.94 -17.42
CA LYS A 2 9.01 10.43 -18.81
C LYS A 2 9.29 8.92 -18.83
N ASP A 3 9.22 8.31 -20.01
CA ASP A 3 9.50 6.87 -20.16
C ASP A 3 10.97 6.51 -20.01
N ASP A 4 11.87 7.48 -20.20
CA ASP A 4 13.32 7.37 -19.99
C ASP A 4 13.75 7.58 -18.52
N GLY A 5 12.80 7.80 -17.61
CA GLY A 5 13.09 8.08 -16.19
C GLY A 5 13.30 9.56 -15.85
N THR A 6 13.25 10.47 -16.83
CA THR A 6 13.41 11.90 -16.56
C THR A 6 12.14 12.49 -15.94
N ALA A 7 12.23 13.05 -14.74
CA ALA A 7 11.14 13.81 -14.15
C ALA A 7 11.02 15.20 -14.81
N VAL A 8 9.79 15.66 -15.05
CA VAL A 8 9.53 16.91 -15.76
C VAL A 8 8.30 17.61 -15.19
N PRO A 9 8.18 18.94 -15.33
CA PRO A 9 6.93 19.64 -15.08
C PRO A 9 5.80 19.02 -15.91
N PHE A 10 4.62 18.87 -15.32
CA PHE A 10 3.44 18.32 -16.00
C PHE A 10 2.85 19.34 -16.98
N ARG A 11 3.52 19.55 -18.10
CA ARG A 11 3.08 20.35 -19.24
C ARG A 11 3.19 19.51 -20.49
N LEU A 12 2.23 19.66 -21.42
CA LEU A 12 2.20 18.87 -22.63
C LEU A 12 3.55 18.89 -23.39
N ALA A 13 4.15 20.08 -23.55
CA ALA A 13 5.43 20.27 -24.23
C ALA A 13 6.61 19.52 -23.56
N ASN A 14 6.51 19.21 -22.27
CA ASN A 14 7.54 18.53 -21.52
C ASN A 14 7.37 17.01 -21.54
N LEU A 15 6.23 16.47 -21.97
CA LEU A 15 5.98 15.03 -22.01
C LEU A 15 6.64 14.36 -23.22
N SER A 16 6.91 13.05 -23.14
CA SER A 16 7.34 12.26 -24.31
C SER A 16 6.24 12.24 -25.39
N ALA A 17 6.58 11.97 -26.65
CA ALA A 17 5.58 11.87 -27.71
C ALA A 17 4.50 10.81 -27.41
N ALA A 18 4.91 9.67 -26.83
CA ALA A 18 3.98 8.62 -26.40
C ALA A 18 3.04 9.12 -25.29
N GLN A 19 3.56 9.88 -24.33
CA GLN A 19 2.76 10.46 -23.25
C GLN A 19 1.82 11.56 -23.74
N GLN A 20 2.26 12.41 -24.67
CA GLN A 20 1.40 13.42 -25.30
C GLN A 20 0.21 12.80 -26.04
N ALA A 21 0.41 11.62 -26.64
CA ALA A 21 -0.66 10.89 -27.33
C ALA A 21 -1.81 10.49 -26.40
N HIS A 22 -1.57 10.27 -25.09
CA HIS A 22 -2.65 10.03 -24.13
C HIS A 22 -3.62 11.20 -24.01
N PHE A 23 -3.18 12.42 -24.31
CA PHE A 23 -3.97 13.65 -24.24
C PHE A 23 -4.38 14.16 -25.63
N GLY A 24 -4.14 13.38 -26.69
CA GLY A 24 -4.38 13.82 -28.07
C GLY A 24 -3.60 15.06 -28.47
N GLY A 25 -2.49 15.37 -27.80
CA GLY A 25 -1.75 16.62 -28.01
C GLY A 25 -2.48 17.90 -27.54
N SER A 26 -3.52 17.80 -26.71
CA SER A 26 -4.27 18.96 -26.24
C SER A 26 -3.63 19.65 -25.03
N ILE A 27 -3.18 20.90 -25.21
CA ILE A 27 -2.69 21.76 -24.12
C ILE A 27 -3.84 22.10 -23.17
N ALA A 28 -5.02 22.41 -23.73
CA ALA A 28 -6.24 22.70 -22.98
C ALA A 28 -6.61 21.56 -22.01
N LEU A 29 -6.51 20.30 -22.45
CA LEU A 29 -6.80 19.14 -21.60
C LEU A 29 -5.78 19.03 -20.47
N VAL A 30 -4.50 19.21 -20.75
CA VAL A 30 -3.46 19.16 -19.71
C VAL A 30 -3.64 20.31 -18.71
N ASN A 31 -4.00 21.52 -19.16
CA ASN A 31 -4.30 22.64 -18.26
C ASN A 31 -5.54 22.37 -17.41
N TYR A 32 -6.61 21.83 -18.01
CA TYR A 32 -7.80 21.40 -17.27
C TYR A 32 -7.45 20.43 -16.13
N LEU A 33 -6.63 19.41 -16.43
CA LEU A 33 -6.17 18.44 -15.44
C LEU A 33 -5.31 19.06 -14.34
N ARG A 34 -4.63 20.18 -14.63
CA ARG A 34 -3.86 20.97 -13.66
C ARG A 34 -4.71 21.96 -12.86
N GLY A 35 -6.03 21.99 -13.07
CA GLY A 35 -6.97 22.82 -12.35
C GLY A 35 -7.47 24.06 -13.09
N ASP A 36 -7.06 24.28 -14.34
CA ASP A 36 -7.63 25.33 -15.19
C ASP A 36 -9.13 25.05 -15.43
N ARG A 37 -9.95 26.11 -15.39
CA ARG A 37 -11.41 26.02 -15.50
C ARG A 37 -11.97 26.72 -16.74
N ASP A 38 -11.13 27.31 -17.58
CA ASP A 38 -11.57 28.11 -18.74
C ASP A 38 -12.44 27.30 -19.72
N ASP A 39 -12.17 26.00 -19.84
CA ASP A 39 -12.85 25.06 -20.76
C ASP A 39 -13.90 24.16 -20.05
N GLU A 40 -14.33 24.51 -18.83
CA GLU A 40 -15.42 23.83 -18.13
C GLU A 40 -16.80 24.15 -18.74
N GLY A 41 -17.61 23.12 -18.99
CA GLY A 41 -18.91 23.22 -19.65
C GLY A 41 -18.85 23.03 -21.16
N SER A 42 -17.70 23.30 -21.79
CA SER A 42 -17.39 22.93 -23.17
C SER A 42 -15.89 23.12 -23.44
N PRO A 43 -15.14 22.10 -23.91
CA PRO A 43 -15.54 20.70 -24.11
C PRO A 43 -15.50 19.84 -22.84
N TYR A 44 -14.98 20.33 -21.72
CA TYR A 44 -14.75 19.51 -20.53
C TYR A 44 -15.89 19.58 -19.52
N ARG A 45 -16.04 18.55 -18.69
CA ARG A 45 -17.07 18.55 -17.64
C ARG A 45 -16.85 19.68 -16.63
N ILE A 46 -17.95 20.22 -16.11
CA ILE A 46 -17.91 21.15 -14.98
C ILE A 46 -17.55 20.37 -13.70
N ARG A 47 -16.66 20.93 -12.87
CA ARG A 47 -16.25 20.35 -11.59
C ARG A 47 -16.81 21.15 -10.42
N GLY A 48 -17.21 20.45 -9.35
CA GLY A 48 -17.57 21.10 -8.08
C GLY A 48 -16.32 21.60 -7.33
N THR A 49 -15.27 20.78 -7.32
CA THR A 49 -13.96 21.06 -6.74
C THR A 49 -12.87 20.62 -7.72
N VAL A 50 -11.72 21.30 -7.69
CA VAL A 50 -10.53 20.85 -8.44
C VAL A 50 -9.91 19.63 -7.76
N LEU A 51 -9.79 19.67 -6.44
CA LEU A 51 -9.35 18.54 -5.62
C LEU A 51 -10.33 17.38 -5.76
N GLY A 52 -9.80 16.22 -6.11
CA GLY A 52 -10.54 14.97 -6.19
C GLY A 52 -10.98 14.45 -4.83
N ASP A 53 -11.91 13.49 -4.83
CA ASP A 53 -12.29 12.77 -3.64
C ASP A 53 -11.12 11.91 -3.11
N ILE A 54 -11.10 11.72 -1.79
CA ILE A 54 -10.09 10.95 -1.06
C ILE A 54 -10.81 9.75 -0.44
N ILE A 55 -10.57 8.56 -0.98
CA ILE A 55 -11.27 7.32 -0.55
C ILE A 55 -10.37 6.48 0.36
N HIS A 56 -9.30 5.88 -0.17
CA HIS A 56 -8.42 5.01 0.64
C HIS A 56 -7.12 5.70 1.08
N SER A 57 -6.75 6.83 0.46
CA SER A 57 -5.58 7.59 0.87
C SER A 57 -5.80 8.22 2.24
N ARG A 58 -4.76 8.23 3.06
CA ARG A 58 -4.80 8.80 4.42
C ARG A 58 -3.94 10.06 4.44
N PRO A 59 -4.50 11.23 4.79
CA PRO A 59 -3.70 12.44 4.94
C PRO A 59 -2.57 12.23 5.95
N LEU A 60 -1.34 12.58 5.57
CA LEU A 60 -0.15 12.42 6.39
C LEU A 60 0.44 13.80 6.69
N TYR A 61 0.49 14.16 7.97
CA TYR A 61 1.08 15.41 8.43
C TYR A 61 2.59 15.27 8.59
N VAL A 62 3.34 16.11 7.90
CA VAL A 62 4.77 16.28 8.09
C VAL A 62 5.00 17.56 8.88
N HIS A 63 5.46 17.38 10.11
CA HIS A 63 5.88 18.48 10.96
C HIS A 63 7.14 19.13 10.39
N ASP A 64 7.12 20.46 10.29
CA ASP A 64 8.26 21.31 9.96
C ASP A 64 8.01 22.67 10.60
N ALA A 65 9.07 23.29 11.15
CA ALA A 65 8.92 24.55 11.87
C ALA A 65 8.52 25.72 10.95
N THR A 66 8.88 25.65 9.67
CA THR A 66 8.70 26.74 8.70
C THR A 66 7.58 26.43 7.72
N ASN A 67 7.52 25.18 7.24
CA ASN A 67 6.60 24.74 6.20
C ASN A 67 5.85 23.47 6.58
N PRO A 68 5.06 23.49 7.68
CA PRO A 68 4.21 22.34 8.03
C PRO A 68 3.32 21.99 6.82
N THR A 69 3.28 20.71 6.47
CA THR A 69 2.66 20.25 5.23
C THR A 69 1.87 18.97 5.45
N LEU A 70 0.67 18.91 4.88
CA LEU A 70 -0.17 17.72 4.79
C LEU A 70 -0.02 17.12 3.39
N PHE A 71 0.25 15.83 3.31
CA PHE A 71 0.28 15.09 2.06
C PHE A 71 -0.96 14.21 1.94
N VAL A 72 -1.57 14.16 0.76
CA VAL A 72 -2.70 13.25 0.50
C VAL A 72 -2.83 12.94 -0.99
N GLY A 73 -3.10 11.67 -1.31
CA GLY A 73 -3.47 11.26 -2.67
C GLY A 73 -4.95 11.47 -2.92
N ALA A 74 -5.32 11.93 -4.12
CA ALA A 74 -6.71 12.13 -4.51
C ALA A 74 -7.04 11.54 -5.89
N ASN A 75 -8.34 11.35 -6.12
CA ASN A 75 -8.91 10.78 -7.35
C ASN A 75 -9.05 11.78 -8.50
N ASP A 76 -8.37 12.93 -8.42
CA ASP A 76 -8.11 13.84 -9.54
C ASP A 76 -6.78 13.54 -10.26
N GLY A 77 -6.06 12.49 -9.82
CA GLY A 77 -4.82 12.07 -10.47
C GLY A 77 -3.54 12.37 -9.70
N MET A 78 -3.64 13.06 -8.57
CA MET A 78 -2.48 13.71 -7.95
C MET A 78 -2.26 13.33 -6.50
N LEU A 79 -0.99 13.37 -6.10
CA LEU A 79 -0.60 13.58 -4.70
C LEU A 79 -0.49 15.08 -4.47
N HIS A 80 -1.14 15.58 -3.43
CA HIS A 80 -1.16 16.99 -3.06
C HIS A 80 -0.29 17.24 -1.83
N ALA A 81 0.51 18.30 -1.88
CA ALA A 81 1.18 18.89 -0.73
C ALA A 81 0.43 20.16 -0.32
N ILE A 82 -0.18 20.16 0.85
CA ILE A 82 -1.07 21.23 1.33
C ILE A 82 -0.42 21.92 2.53
N ASN A 83 -0.44 23.24 2.55
CA ASN A 83 0.05 24.03 3.67
C ASN A 83 -0.77 23.75 4.94
N ALA A 84 -0.12 23.17 5.94
CA ALA A 84 -0.74 22.81 7.22
C ALA A 84 -0.45 23.85 8.32
N ALA A 85 0.05 25.04 7.98
CA ALA A 85 0.19 26.11 8.93
C ALA A 85 -1.19 26.46 9.51
N THR A 86 -1.25 26.68 10.83
CA THR A 86 -2.48 27.13 11.49
C THR A 86 -2.99 28.35 10.74
N PRO A 87 -4.24 28.34 10.24
CA PRO A 87 -4.78 29.51 9.56
C PRO A 87 -4.74 30.70 10.52
N ILE A 88 -3.93 31.71 10.24
CA ILE A 88 -4.09 33.00 10.92
C ILE A 88 -5.40 33.56 10.37
N ALA A 89 -6.41 33.71 11.23
CA ALA A 89 -7.73 34.21 10.84
C ALA A 89 -7.59 35.50 10.03
N GLY A 90 -8.16 35.51 8.81
CA GLY A 90 -8.08 36.63 7.88
C GLY A 90 -6.88 36.63 6.90
N THR A 91 -5.97 35.66 6.97
CA THR A 91 -4.79 35.60 6.06
C THR A 91 -4.83 34.49 5.01
N GLY A 92 -5.68 33.46 5.19
CA GLY A 92 -5.87 32.38 4.21
C GLY A 92 -4.65 31.46 3.99
N ILE A 93 -3.65 31.45 4.87
CA ILE A 93 -2.38 30.74 4.61
C ILE A 93 -2.52 29.21 4.73
N GLY A 94 -3.27 28.70 5.72
CA GLY A 94 -3.51 27.27 5.90
C GLY A 94 -4.53 26.71 4.90
N GLY A 95 -4.30 25.50 4.40
CA GLY A 95 -5.16 24.83 3.42
C GLY A 95 -4.86 25.18 1.95
N THR A 96 -3.85 26.02 1.68
CA THR A 96 -3.39 26.31 0.32
C THR A 96 -2.54 25.17 -0.23
N GLU A 97 -2.76 24.78 -1.48
CA GLU A 97 -1.89 23.81 -2.15
C GLU A 97 -0.52 24.44 -2.42
N ARG A 98 0.55 23.73 -2.04
CA ARG A 98 1.94 24.13 -2.29
C ARG A 98 2.43 23.60 -3.63
N TRP A 99 2.11 22.33 -3.92
CA TRP A 99 2.42 21.66 -5.17
C TRP A 99 1.66 20.34 -5.25
N ALA A 100 1.57 19.79 -6.46
CA ALA A 100 0.99 18.49 -6.73
C ALA A 100 1.92 17.64 -7.60
N TYR A 101 1.90 16.32 -7.40
CA TYR A 101 2.65 15.34 -8.16
C TYR A 101 1.72 14.40 -8.92
N VAL A 102 1.98 14.20 -10.22
CA VAL A 102 1.22 13.30 -11.10
C VAL A 102 2.06 12.05 -11.41
N PRO A 103 1.67 10.87 -10.89
CA PRO A 103 2.35 9.62 -11.25
C PRO A 103 2.18 9.28 -12.73
N SER A 104 3.26 8.93 -13.42
CA SER A 104 3.21 8.66 -14.87
C SER A 104 2.37 7.43 -15.22
N MET A 105 2.21 6.51 -14.26
CA MET A 105 1.39 5.30 -14.38
C MET A 105 -0.09 5.61 -14.62
N LEU A 106 -0.55 6.82 -14.28
CA LEU A 106 -1.95 7.24 -14.40
C LEU A 106 -2.23 8.05 -15.67
N LEU A 107 -1.20 8.53 -16.39
CA LEU A 107 -1.35 9.36 -17.60
C LEU A 107 -2.35 8.79 -18.63
N PRO A 108 -2.38 7.47 -18.93
CA PRO A 108 -3.29 6.93 -19.95
C PRO A 108 -4.77 7.16 -19.65
N LYS A 109 -5.14 7.31 -18.37
CA LYS A 109 -6.52 7.42 -17.93
C LYS A 109 -6.92 8.80 -17.40
N LEU A 110 -5.97 9.70 -17.12
CA LEU A 110 -6.28 11.06 -16.63
C LEU A 110 -7.27 11.81 -17.52
N LYS A 111 -7.25 11.61 -18.84
CA LYS A 111 -8.23 12.22 -19.77
C LYS A 111 -9.69 11.93 -19.40
N ASN A 112 -9.97 10.82 -18.73
CA ASN A 112 -11.31 10.42 -18.33
C ASN A 112 -11.90 11.40 -17.29
N LEU A 113 -11.04 12.12 -16.55
CA LEU A 113 -11.46 13.18 -15.63
C LEU A 113 -12.13 14.36 -16.33
N ALA A 114 -11.99 14.52 -17.65
CA ALA A 114 -12.57 15.64 -18.39
C ALA A 114 -13.88 15.28 -19.11
N VAL A 115 -14.25 13.99 -19.15
CA VAL A 115 -15.36 13.46 -19.96
C VAL A 115 -16.72 13.69 -19.30
N THR A 116 -17.74 13.98 -20.13
CA THR A 116 -19.16 14.07 -19.71
C THR A 116 -19.98 12.97 -20.42
N PRO A 117 -20.78 12.16 -19.70
CA PRO A 117 -20.89 12.10 -18.24
C PRO A 117 -19.62 11.51 -17.61
N TYR A 118 -19.26 12.01 -16.43
CA TYR A 118 -18.16 11.45 -15.65
C TYR A 118 -18.56 10.10 -15.07
N VAL A 119 -17.70 9.11 -15.23
CA VAL A 119 -17.77 7.84 -14.52
C VAL A 119 -16.58 7.81 -13.58
N HIS A 120 -16.85 7.60 -12.28
CA HIS A 120 -15.81 7.58 -11.26
C HIS A 120 -14.78 6.49 -11.54
N ASP A 121 -13.51 6.85 -11.48
CA ASP A 121 -12.36 5.95 -11.48
C ASP A 121 -11.43 6.37 -10.35
N TYR A 122 -10.61 5.45 -9.88
CA TYR A 122 -9.63 5.70 -8.81
C TYR A 122 -8.32 6.19 -9.41
N TYR A 123 -7.53 7.01 -8.71
CA TYR A 123 -6.25 7.49 -9.24
C TYR A 123 -5.12 7.36 -8.22
N VAL A 124 -4.79 8.42 -7.47
CA VAL A 124 -3.80 8.32 -6.38
C VAL A 124 -4.57 7.97 -5.11
N ASP A 125 -5.05 6.74 -5.07
CA ASP A 125 -5.97 6.26 -4.03
C ASP A 125 -5.25 5.51 -2.90
N GLY A 126 -3.99 5.12 -3.12
CA GLY A 126 -3.23 4.34 -2.16
C GLY A 126 -2.77 5.12 -0.93
N GLN A 127 -2.32 4.37 0.07
CA GLN A 127 -1.70 4.94 1.25
C GLN A 127 -0.28 5.46 0.95
N ILE A 128 0.13 6.44 1.75
CA ILE A 128 1.46 7.04 1.73
C ILE A 128 2.13 6.83 3.09
N ASN A 129 3.46 6.77 3.09
CA ASN A 129 4.26 6.83 4.30
C ASN A 129 5.47 7.74 4.09
N VAL A 130 5.97 8.31 5.18
CA VAL A 130 7.14 9.19 5.20
C VAL A 130 8.13 8.68 6.23
N ALA A 131 9.41 8.64 5.86
CA ALA A 131 10.48 8.28 6.77
C ALA A 131 11.73 9.11 6.50
N HIS A 132 12.54 9.28 7.54
CA HIS A 132 13.92 9.72 7.37
C HIS A 132 14.78 8.52 7.00
N VAL A 133 15.66 8.71 6.02
CA VAL A 133 16.56 7.72 5.44
C VAL A 133 17.96 8.35 5.31
N ASP A 134 18.95 7.55 4.89
CA ASP A 134 20.34 7.99 4.75
C ASP A 134 20.88 8.59 6.06
N GLY A 135 20.72 7.84 7.16
CA GLY A 135 21.14 8.29 8.50
C GLY A 135 20.40 9.53 9.01
N GLY A 136 19.28 9.91 8.40
CA GLY A 136 18.50 11.09 8.76
C GLY A 136 18.74 12.30 7.87
N ALA A 137 19.68 12.22 6.92
CA ALA A 137 19.98 13.32 6.01
C ALA A 137 18.85 13.58 5.01
N GLN A 138 18.11 12.53 4.64
CA GLN A 138 17.01 12.61 3.70
C GLN A 138 15.67 12.27 4.36
N ARG A 139 14.59 12.86 3.84
CA ARG A 139 13.21 12.50 4.17
C ARG A 139 12.48 12.16 2.88
N ILE A 140 12.00 10.94 2.77
CA ILE A 140 11.30 10.47 1.58
C ILE A 140 9.82 10.22 1.88
N LEU A 141 8.98 10.44 0.88
CA LEU A 141 7.58 10.02 0.84
C LEU A 141 7.47 8.88 -0.15
N VAL A 142 6.85 7.78 0.25
CA VAL A 142 6.57 6.63 -0.62
C VAL A 142 5.08 6.35 -0.62
N GLY A 143 4.50 6.17 -1.81
CA GLY A 143 3.07 5.95 -1.97
C GLY A 143 2.75 4.81 -2.94
N GLY A 144 1.62 4.16 -2.67
CA GLY A 144 0.95 3.27 -3.62
C GLY A 144 -0.17 3.97 -4.38
N LEU A 145 -0.72 3.30 -5.39
CA LEU A 145 -1.85 3.80 -6.18
C LEU A 145 -3.22 3.26 -5.71
N GLY A 146 -3.26 2.33 -4.75
CA GLY A 146 -4.52 1.78 -4.25
C GLY A 146 -5.33 1.15 -5.38
N ALA A 147 -6.62 1.50 -5.49
CA ALA A 147 -7.46 1.05 -6.59
C ALA A 147 -7.14 1.72 -7.94
N GLY A 148 -6.38 2.82 -7.95
CA GLY A 148 -6.14 3.59 -9.18
C GLY A 148 -5.16 2.97 -10.14
N GLY A 149 -4.32 2.05 -9.69
CA GLY A 149 -3.42 1.32 -10.57
C GLY A 149 -2.43 0.42 -9.84
N LYS A 150 -1.60 -0.26 -10.62
CA LYS A 150 -0.51 -1.10 -10.13
C LYS A 150 0.76 -0.29 -10.15
N GLY A 151 1.23 0.14 -8.99
CA GLY A 151 2.44 0.93 -8.94
C GLY A 151 2.79 1.52 -7.58
N LEU A 152 4.05 1.91 -7.48
CA LEU A 152 4.63 2.62 -6.34
C LEU A 152 5.40 3.84 -6.86
N TYR A 153 5.51 4.87 -6.04
CA TYR A 153 6.33 6.03 -6.32
C TYR A 153 7.02 6.51 -5.06
N ALA A 154 8.18 7.15 -5.21
CA ALA A 154 8.85 7.84 -4.12
C ALA A 154 9.29 9.25 -4.50
N LEU A 155 9.18 10.14 -3.52
CA LEU A 155 9.57 11.54 -3.62
C LEU A 155 10.54 11.90 -2.50
N ASP A 156 11.57 12.67 -2.84
CA ASP A 156 12.42 13.37 -1.90
C ASP A 156 11.72 14.64 -1.40
N ILE A 157 11.39 14.65 -0.12
CA ILE A 157 10.78 15.79 0.60
C ILE A 157 11.71 16.29 1.71
N SER A 158 13.03 16.18 1.50
CA SER A 158 14.07 16.53 2.46
C SER A 158 14.07 18.00 2.83
N GLY A 159 14.20 18.25 4.13
CA GLY A 159 14.21 19.60 4.71
C GLY A 159 12.95 20.41 4.39
N SER A 160 12.99 21.70 4.73
CA SER A 160 11.87 22.60 4.51
C SER A 160 11.67 22.95 3.02
N ALA A 161 12.76 22.95 2.25
CA ALA A 161 12.72 23.14 0.79
C ALA A 161 12.01 21.97 0.07
N GLY A 162 12.12 20.75 0.58
CA GLY A 162 11.38 19.59 0.08
C GLY A 162 9.87 19.75 0.16
N LEU A 163 9.38 20.54 1.13
CA LEU A 163 7.95 20.76 1.38
C LEU A 163 7.35 21.90 0.57
N THR A 164 8.16 22.69 -0.12
CA THR A 164 7.72 23.81 -0.96
C THR A 164 8.21 23.66 -2.40
N ALA A 165 7.64 24.46 -3.30
CA ALA A 165 8.09 24.58 -4.68
C ALA A 165 7.81 26.02 -5.13
N ALA A 166 8.80 26.68 -5.71
CA ALA A 166 8.64 27.99 -6.35
C ALA A 166 8.30 27.83 -7.84
N ALA A 167 8.72 26.72 -8.45
CA ALA A 167 8.42 26.34 -9.82
C ALA A 167 8.12 24.84 -9.94
N GLU A 168 7.47 24.44 -11.02
CA GLU A 168 7.16 23.02 -11.28
C GLU A 168 8.42 22.17 -11.51
N SER A 169 9.54 22.78 -11.90
CA SER A 169 10.85 22.10 -11.96
C SER A 169 11.33 21.66 -10.59
N ASP A 170 10.99 22.39 -9.53
CA ASP A 170 11.34 22.02 -8.16
C ASP A 170 10.57 20.76 -7.75
N VAL A 171 9.31 20.63 -8.18
CA VAL A 171 8.50 19.43 -7.96
C VAL A 171 9.06 18.25 -8.77
N ALA A 172 9.46 18.49 -10.02
CA ALA A 172 10.09 17.45 -10.85
C ALA A 172 11.39 16.91 -10.21
N ALA A 173 12.20 17.78 -9.60
CA ALA A 173 13.42 17.38 -8.89
C ALA A 173 13.18 16.53 -7.63
N LYS A 174 11.94 16.51 -7.10
CA LYS A 174 11.58 15.67 -5.95
C LYS A 174 11.40 14.21 -6.33
N VAL A 175 11.20 13.85 -7.61
CA VAL A 175 10.83 12.47 -7.95
C VAL A 175 12.06 11.56 -7.89
N LEU A 176 12.05 10.61 -6.96
CA LEU A 176 13.11 9.62 -6.83
C LEU A 176 12.91 8.47 -7.79
N TRP A 177 11.74 7.82 -7.79
CA TRP A 177 11.48 6.69 -8.68
C TRP A 177 9.98 6.43 -8.83
N GLU A 178 9.64 5.75 -9.93
CA GLU A 178 8.33 5.15 -10.14
C GLU A 178 8.50 3.68 -10.53
N ILE A 179 7.75 2.79 -9.89
CA ILE A 179 7.78 1.35 -10.12
C ILE A 179 6.40 0.93 -10.62
N SER A 180 6.37 0.34 -11.81
CA SER A 180 5.25 -0.42 -12.33
C SER A 180 5.66 -1.89 -12.54
N PRO A 181 4.73 -2.79 -12.86
CA PRO A 181 5.06 -4.20 -13.08
C PRO A 181 6.12 -4.44 -14.16
N THR A 182 6.19 -3.56 -15.16
CA THR A 182 7.08 -3.71 -16.32
C THR A 182 8.21 -2.69 -16.37
N LYS A 183 8.17 -1.64 -15.54
CA LYS A 183 9.16 -0.55 -15.58
C LYS A 183 9.60 -0.12 -14.19
N VAL A 184 10.89 0.10 -14.06
CA VAL A 184 11.46 0.96 -13.01
C VAL A 184 11.95 2.21 -13.72
N LYS A 185 11.39 3.35 -13.36
CA LYS A 185 11.81 4.63 -13.90
C LYS A 185 12.75 5.29 -12.89
N TYR A 186 13.85 5.89 -13.39
CA TYR A 186 15.00 6.48 -12.67
C TYR A 186 16.25 5.58 -12.53
N ALA A 187 16.10 4.26 -12.65
CA ALA A 187 17.23 3.35 -12.70
C ALA A 187 16.96 2.21 -13.69
N SER A 188 17.99 1.76 -14.41
CA SER A 188 17.89 0.49 -15.14
C SER A 188 17.77 -0.64 -14.11
N PRO A 189 16.70 -1.43 -14.14
CA PRO A 189 16.57 -2.53 -13.20
C PRO A 189 17.67 -3.57 -13.48
N THR A 190 18.28 -4.09 -12.42
CA THR A 190 19.29 -5.16 -12.52
C THR A 190 18.68 -6.47 -13.06
N THR A 191 17.38 -6.65 -12.87
CA THR A 191 16.60 -7.79 -13.36
C THR A 191 15.43 -7.28 -14.19
N ALA A 192 15.32 -7.72 -15.45
CA ALA A 192 14.16 -7.41 -16.28
C ALA A 192 12.87 -7.91 -15.60
N ASN A 193 11.79 -7.12 -15.66
CA ASN A 193 10.49 -7.47 -15.08
C ASN A 193 10.56 -7.80 -13.56
N ALA A 194 11.49 -7.18 -12.83
CA ALA A 194 11.70 -7.37 -11.38
C ALA A 194 10.42 -7.27 -10.54
N TYR A 195 9.44 -6.49 -11.02
CA TYR A 195 8.19 -6.20 -10.33
C TYR A 195 6.96 -6.77 -11.03
N VAL A 196 7.09 -7.75 -11.93
CA VAL A 196 5.96 -8.25 -12.75
C VAL A 196 4.74 -8.71 -11.95
N ASN A 197 4.94 -9.21 -10.73
CA ASN A 197 3.88 -9.61 -9.81
C ASN A 197 3.28 -8.48 -8.98
N LEU A 198 3.71 -7.23 -9.17
CA LEU A 198 3.13 -6.07 -8.49
C LEU A 198 1.68 -5.88 -8.96
N GLY A 199 0.78 -5.86 -8.00
CA GLY A 199 -0.65 -5.65 -8.15
C GLY A 199 -1.07 -4.29 -7.59
N TYR A 200 -2.35 -4.21 -7.22
CA TYR A 200 -2.93 -3.04 -6.58
C TYR A 200 -2.51 -2.98 -5.10
N THR A 201 -1.75 -1.95 -4.74
CA THR A 201 -1.15 -1.77 -3.42
C THR A 201 -2.00 -0.87 -2.54
N TYR A 202 -2.92 -1.47 -1.78
CA TYR A 202 -3.80 -0.78 -0.82
C TYR A 202 -3.17 -0.59 0.57
N GLY A 203 -2.18 -1.42 0.89
CA GLY A 203 -1.54 -1.44 2.20
C GLY A 203 -0.64 -0.25 2.47
N THR A 204 -0.38 0.01 3.76
CA THR A 204 0.63 0.99 4.19
C THR A 204 2.01 0.55 3.72
N ILE A 205 2.79 1.49 3.21
CA ILE A 205 4.16 1.23 2.82
C ILE A 205 5.04 1.17 4.08
N THR A 206 5.77 0.08 4.29
CA THR A 206 6.75 0.02 5.38
C THR A 206 8.09 0.54 4.88
N ILE A 207 8.69 1.49 5.61
CA ILE A 207 10.05 1.97 5.37
C ILE A 207 10.87 1.63 6.61
N ALA A 208 11.96 0.89 6.43
CA ALA A 208 12.81 0.40 7.52
C ALA A 208 14.26 0.25 7.05
N ARG A 209 15.19 -0.02 7.97
CA ARG A 209 16.55 -0.44 7.63
C ARG A 209 16.69 -1.94 7.76
N MET A 210 17.43 -2.57 6.87
CA MET A 210 17.80 -3.98 6.98
C MET A 210 19.27 -4.20 6.60
N ASP A 211 19.82 -5.33 7.01
CA ASP A 211 21.13 -5.77 6.51
C ASP A 211 21.01 -6.29 5.07
N VAL A 212 21.68 -5.61 4.14
CA VAL A 212 21.86 -6.06 2.77
C VAL A 212 23.35 -6.36 2.55
N SER A 213 23.72 -7.63 2.71
CA SER A 213 25.09 -8.13 2.48
C SER A 213 26.17 -7.45 3.34
N GLY A 214 25.88 -7.28 4.64
CA GLY A 214 26.77 -6.64 5.62
C GLY A 214 26.64 -5.10 5.67
N THR A 215 25.65 -4.53 4.99
CA THR A 215 25.44 -3.07 4.91
C THR A 215 24.02 -2.70 5.33
N ALA A 216 23.90 -1.87 6.37
CA ALA A 216 22.63 -1.28 6.77
C ALA A 216 22.08 -0.41 5.63
N THR A 217 20.95 -0.81 5.06
CA THR A 217 20.35 -0.16 3.89
C THR A 217 18.90 0.20 4.20
N ASP A 218 18.50 1.44 3.89
CA ASP A 218 17.10 1.86 3.92
C ASP A 218 16.31 1.17 2.79
N VAL A 219 15.23 0.49 3.17
CA VAL A 219 14.38 -0.29 2.29
C VAL A 219 12.91 0.03 2.46
N VAL A 220 12.19 -0.08 1.34
CA VAL A 220 10.73 -0.16 1.30
C VAL A 220 10.33 -1.63 1.28
N ILE A 221 9.47 -2.02 2.21
CA ILE A 221 8.95 -3.39 2.36
C ILE A 221 7.45 -3.35 2.11
N VAL A 222 7.00 -4.10 1.10
CA VAL A 222 5.59 -4.15 0.68
C VAL A 222 5.19 -5.56 0.28
N GLY A 223 3.95 -5.93 0.56
CA GLY A 223 3.32 -7.03 -0.15
C GLY A 223 3.10 -6.64 -1.62
N ASN A 224 3.08 -7.62 -2.52
CA ASN A 224 2.86 -7.35 -3.94
C ASN A 224 1.46 -6.80 -4.24
N GLY A 225 0.55 -6.78 -3.26
CA GLY A 225 -0.80 -6.27 -3.44
C GLY A 225 -1.67 -7.27 -4.20
N TYR A 226 -2.85 -6.81 -4.60
CA TYR A 226 -3.91 -7.70 -5.05
C TYR A 226 -4.04 -7.73 -6.56
N ASN A 227 -4.59 -8.83 -7.06
CA ASN A 227 -4.94 -9.01 -8.45
C ASN A 227 -3.72 -8.79 -9.37
N ASP A 228 -2.69 -9.61 -9.22
CA ASP A 228 -1.52 -9.63 -10.09
C ASP A 228 -1.82 -10.27 -11.47
N GLY A 229 -3.11 -10.50 -11.76
CA GLY A 229 -3.74 -10.51 -13.08
C GLY A 229 -2.88 -9.81 -14.13
N LEU A 230 -2.10 -10.57 -14.90
CA LEU A 230 -1.20 -10.09 -15.93
C LEU A 230 -2.03 -9.40 -17.02
N GLY A 231 -2.39 -8.14 -16.79
CA GLY A 231 -3.04 -7.29 -17.78
C GLY A 231 -2.18 -7.23 -19.03
N SER A 232 -2.80 -6.98 -20.17
CA SER A 232 -2.06 -6.68 -21.39
C SER A 232 -1.29 -5.37 -21.18
N TYR A 233 0.00 -5.46 -20.86
CA TYR A 233 0.87 -4.30 -20.81
C TYR A 233 1.34 -4.00 -22.24
N SER A 234 1.42 -2.72 -22.60
CA SER A 234 1.84 -2.31 -23.96
C SER A 234 3.26 -2.75 -24.33
N ASP A 235 4.10 -3.05 -23.33
CA ASP A 235 5.48 -3.56 -23.46
C ASP A 235 5.58 -5.08 -23.23
N CYS A 236 4.46 -5.77 -22.98
CA CYS A 236 4.45 -7.18 -22.65
C CYS A 236 3.14 -7.83 -23.13
N THR A 237 3.20 -8.55 -24.25
CA THR A 237 2.02 -9.14 -24.90
C THR A 237 1.59 -10.44 -24.23
N HIS A 238 0.35 -10.48 -23.77
CA HIS A 238 -0.32 -11.66 -23.25
C HIS A 238 -0.84 -12.52 -24.42
N ALA A 239 -0.06 -13.51 -24.86
CA ALA A 239 -0.54 -14.53 -25.80
C ALA A 239 -0.73 -15.86 -25.06
N THR A 240 -1.96 -16.17 -24.63
CA THR A 240 -2.31 -17.55 -24.22
C THR A 240 -2.04 -18.52 -25.38
N PRO A 241 -1.40 -19.69 -25.16
CA PRO A 241 -1.13 -20.39 -23.90
C PRO A 241 0.32 -20.27 -23.40
N THR A 242 1.19 -19.53 -24.10
CA THR A 242 2.62 -19.40 -23.78
C THR A 242 2.91 -17.98 -23.31
N TYR A 243 3.23 -17.84 -22.02
CA TYR A 243 3.62 -16.61 -21.32
C TYR A 243 4.97 -16.04 -21.82
N ALA A 244 5.12 -15.89 -23.13
CA ALA A 244 6.31 -15.38 -23.75
C ALA A 244 6.38 -13.87 -23.46
N ASN A 245 7.09 -13.53 -22.37
CA ASN A 245 7.99 -12.37 -22.21
C ASN A 245 7.82 -11.57 -20.90
N CYS A 246 6.77 -11.78 -20.08
CA CYS A 246 6.61 -11.04 -18.80
C CYS A 246 7.02 -11.85 -17.55
N GLY A 247 6.71 -13.15 -17.50
CA GLY A 247 7.22 -14.07 -16.46
C GLY A 247 6.54 -14.03 -15.08
N GLY A 248 5.36 -13.42 -14.92
CA GLY A 248 4.63 -13.43 -13.64
C GLY A 248 3.90 -14.75 -13.35
N ASP A 249 3.58 -14.99 -12.07
CA ASP A 249 3.14 -16.31 -11.55
C ASP A 249 1.93 -16.28 -10.60
N TYR A 250 1.18 -15.19 -10.58
CA TYR A 250 -0.03 -15.00 -9.78
C TYR A 250 0.13 -15.09 -8.25
N ALA A 251 1.37 -15.20 -7.76
CA ALA A 251 1.67 -15.55 -6.37
C ALA A 251 1.76 -14.35 -5.44
N ALA A 252 1.41 -14.57 -4.17
CA ALA A 252 1.70 -13.63 -3.09
C ALA A 252 3.22 -13.52 -2.89
N ARG A 253 3.73 -12.29 -2.84
CA ARG A 253 5.17 -12.00 -2.74
C ARG A 253 5.41 -10.82 -1.81
N LEU A 254 6.50 -10.90 -1.05
CA LEU A 254 7.09 -9.77 -0.35
C LEU A 254 8.16 -9.14 -1.24
N PHE A 255 8.02 -7.85 -1.52
CA PHE A 255 9.05 -7.05 -2.17
C PHE A 255 9.82 -6.25 -1.13
N VAL A 256 11.15 -6.32 -1.23
CA VAL A 256 12.10 -5.46 -0.53
C VAL A 256 12.81 -4.63 -1.60
N ILE A 257 12.72 -3.32 -1.46
CA ILE A 257 13.10 -2.34 -2.48
C ILE A 257 14.07 -1.36 -1.84
N ASN A 258 15.17 -1.01 -2.50
CA ASN A 258 16.04 0.06 -2.01
C ASN A 258 15.26 1.38 -1.99
N ALA A 259 15.19 2.03 -0.83
CA ALA A 259 14.31 3.18 -0.63
C ALA A 259 14.71 4.40 -1.47
N ILE A 260 16.00 4.55 -1.80
CA ILE A 260 16.53 5.69 -2.56
C ILE A 260 16.50 5.43 -4.07
N THR A 261 16.90 4.23 -4.49
CA THR A 261 17.11 3.94 -5.93
C THR A 261 15.92 3.26 -6.59
N GLY A 262 14.98 2.71 -5.81
CA GLY A 262 13.87 1.92 -6.33
C GLY A 262 14.30 0.56 -6.89
N GLN A 263 15.55 0.13 -6.69
CA GLN A 263 16.04 -1.16 -7.14
C GLN A 263 15.51 -2.30 -6.27
N LEU A 264 15.21 -3.44 -6.91
CA LEU A 264 14.78 -4.63 -6.19
C LEU A 264 15.95 -5.20 -5.38
N VAL A 265 15.76 -5.32 -4.08
CA VAL A 265 16.71 -5.99 -3.16
C VAL A 265 16.34 -7.46 -3.05
N LYS A 266 15.07 -7.76 -2.73
CA LYS A 266 14.54 -9.14 -2.63
C LYS A 266 13.10 -9.23 -3.13
N SER A 267 12.77 -10.34 -3.80
CA SER A 267 11.39 -10.78 -4.06
C SER A 267 11.21 -12.16 -3.44
N ILE A 268 10.52 -12.24 -2.30
CA ILE A 268 10.34 -13.48 -1.55
C ILE A 268 8.92 -13.98 -1.80
N LYS A 269 8.82 -15.13 -2.45
CA LYS A 269 7.53 -15.77 -2.73
C LYS A 269 6.93 -16.41 -1.48
N ALA A 270 5.63 -16.24 -1.28
CA ALA A 270 4.87 -16.86 -0.22
C ALA A 270 4.20 -18.14 -0.76
N GLY A 271 4.72 -19.32 -0.38
CA GLY A 271 4.17 -20.60 -0.81
C GLY A 271 4.35 -20.92 -2.30
N SER A 272 3.44 -21.73 -2.85
CA SER A 272 3.45 -22.16 -4.26
C SER A 272 2.89 -21.09 -5.21
N SER A 273 3.11 -21.25 -6.53
CA SER A 273 2.50 -20.38 -7.54
C SER A 273 0.97 -20.40 -7.46
N ALA A 274 0.34 -19.27 -7.76
CA ALA A 274 -1.11 -19.24 -7.95
C ALA A 274 -1.43 -19.32 -9.45
N THR A 275 -2.72 -19.18 -9.81
CA THR A 275 -3.16 -19.22 -11.20
C THR A 275 -3.95 -17.97 -11.55
N ALA A 276 -4.10 -17.67 -12.84
CA ALA A 276 -4.94 -16.55 -13.28
C ALA A 276 -6.40 -16.66 -12.79
N ALA A 277 -6.92 -17.88 -12.62
CA ALA A 277 -8.27 -18.14 -12.13
C ALA A 277 -8.40 -17.98 -10.61
N GLN A 278 -7.30 -18.12 -9.88
CA GLN A 278 -7.22 -17.99 -8.42
C GLN A 278 -5.94 -17.23 -8.06
N PRO A 279 -5.87 -15.92 -8.39
CA PRO A 279 -4.71 -15.12 -8.09
C PRO A 279 -4.61 -14.93 -6.57
N ASN A 280 -3.38 -14.84 -6.07
CA ASN A 280 -3.12 -14.50 -4.69
C ASN A 280 -2.45 -13.11 -4.63
N GLY A 281 -2.33 -12.56 -3.43
CA GLY A 281 -1.71 -11.26 -3.21
C GLY A 281 -1.36 -11.11 -1.75
N LEU A 282 -0.13 -10.67 -1.49
CA LEU A 282 0.32 -10.42 -0.13
C LEU A 282 -0.16 -9.03 0.32
N SER A 283 -0.76 -8.99 1.50
CA SER A 283 -1.27 -7.78 2.13
C SER A 283 -0.19 -7.00 2.87
N THR A 284 -0.58 -5.97 3.63
CA THR A 284 0.34 -5.09 4.34
C THR A 284 1.23 -5.87 5.32
N PRO A 285 2.56 -5.79 5.19
CA PRO A 285 3.48 -6.48 6.09
C PRO A 285 3.66 -5.75 7.43
N ALA A 286 3.98 -6.51 8.47
CA ALA A 286 4.59 -6.03 9.70
C ALA A 286 6.05 -6.48 9.74
N ALA A 287 7.00 -5.55 9.76
CA ALA A 287 8.44 -5.83 9.88
C ALA A 287 8.89 -5.66 11.34
N ILE A 288 9.73 -6.57 11.83
CA ILE A 288 10.28 -6.54 13.18
C ILE A 288 11.79 -6.78 13.16
N ASP A 289 12.46 -6.10 14.08
CA ASP A 289 13.83 -6.36 14.51
C ASP A 289 13.78 -7.41 15.64
N THR A 290 14.48 -8.53 15.44
CA THR A 290 14.46 -9.66 16.36
C THR A 290 15.66 -9.73 17.29
N ASN A 291 16.72 -8.97 17.02
CA ASN A 291 17.98 -9.00 17.78
C ASN A 291 18.30 -7.65 18.48
N GLY A 292 17.53 -6.59 18.20
CA GLY A 292 17.64 -5.27 18.80
C GLY A 292 18.75 -4.40 18.21
N ASP A 293 19.26 -4.70 17.01
CA ASP A 293 20.33 -3.94 16.36
C ASP A 293 19.83 -2.73 15.54
N GLY A 294 18.51 -2.54 15.45
CA GLY A 294 17.87 -1.47 14.70
C GLY A 294 17.69 -1.77 13.20
N LEU A 295 17.90 -3.03 12.79
CA LEU A 295 17.65 -3.55 11.46
C LEU A 295 16.52 -4.59 11.52
N VAL A 296 15.62 -4.56 10.53
CA VAL A 296 14.53 -5.54 10.49
C VAL A 296 15.03 -6.89 9.96
N ASP A 297 14.66 -7.96 10.66
CA ASP A 297 15.05 -9.34 10.32
C ASP A 297 13.90 -10.15 9.74
N ARG A 298 12.69 -9.86 10.23
CA ARG A 298 11.52 -10.71 10.04
C ARG A 298 10.32 -9.90 9.64
N VAL A 299 9.52 -10.47 8.74
CA VAL A 299 8.26 -9.88 8.30
C VAL A 299 7.12 -10.86 8.47
N TYR A 300 5.96 -10.37 8.91
CA TYR A 300 4.71 -11.13 8.92
C TYR A 300 3.69 -10.46 8.01
N ALA A 301 3.01 -11.22 7.17
CA ALA A 301 1.97 -10.69 6.30
C ALA A 301 0.94 -11.75 5.95
N GLY A 302 -0.33 -11.35 5.91
CA GLY A 302 -1.43 -12.17 5.41
C GLY A 302 -1.53 -12.16 3.89
N ASP A 303 -2.28 -13.10 3.32
CA ASP A 303 -2.63 -13.12 1.91
C ASP A 303 -4.15 -13.30 1.66
N LEU A 304 -4.55 -13.18 0.40
CA LEU A 304 -5.96 -13.33 -0.01
C LEU A 304 -6.51 -14.74 0.17
N ASN A 305 -5.63 -15.74 0.26
CA ASN A 305 -5.99 -17.13 0.52
C ASN A 305 -6.09 -17.46 2.01
N GLY A 306 -5.90 -16.47 2.89
CA GLY A 306 -6.03 -16.61 4.34
C GLY A 306 -4.84 -17.28 5.02
N THR A 307 -3.67 -17.23 4.40
CA THR A 307 -2.43 -17.68 5.03
C THR A 307 -1.69 -16.51 5.64
N MET A 308 -1.40 -16.60 6.94
CA MET A 308 -0.45 -15.72 7.62
C MET A 308 0.95 -16.28 7.41
N TRP A 309 1.82 -15.49 6.79
CA TRP A 309 3.19 -15.85 6.45
C TRP A 309 4.18 -15.20 7.40
N LYS A 310 5.28 -15.93 7.66
CA LYS A 310 6.53 -15.41 8.21
C LYS A 310 7.57 -15.39 7.11
N PHE A 311 8.32 -14.30 7.00
CA PHE A 311 9.44 -14.14 6.09
C PHE A 311 10.71 -13.89 6.89
N ASP A 312 11.78 -14.58 6.52
CA ASP A 312 13.14 -14.33 7.01
C ASP A 312 13.86 -13.49 5.95
N LEU A 313 14.22 -12.25 6.30
CA LEU A 313 14.81 -11.31 5.35
C LEU A 313 16.27 -11.65 5.05
N SER A 314 17.00 -12.24 6.00
CA SER A 314 18.38 -12.68 5.80
C SER A 314 18.42 -13.87 4.84
N ALA A 315 17.71 -14.94 5.18
CA ALA A 315 17.64 -16.17 4.38
C ALA A 315 16.86 -15.99 3.07
N GLY A 316 15.97 -14.99 2.99
CA GLY A 316 15.12 -14.78 1.82
C GLY A 316 14.06 -15.87 1.65
N THR A 317 13.55 -16.42 2.77
CA THR A 317 12.60 -17.54 2.76
C THR A 317 11.26 -17.14 3.36
N SER A 318 10.21 -17.89 3.04
CA SER A 318 8.88 -17.74 3.63
C SER A 318 8.43 -19.05 4.30
N THR A 319 7.53 -18.93 5.27
CA THR A 319 7.02 -20.04 6.06
C THR A 319 5.59 -19.71 6.49
N ALA A 320 4.61 -20.56 6.14
CA ALA A 320 3.23 -20.37 6.59
C ALA A 320 3.13 -20.59 8.11
N LEU A 321 2.64 -19.61 8.86
CA LEU A 321 2.35 -19.76 10.30
C LEU A 321 1.01 -20.45 10.50
N LEU A 322 -0.02 -20.00 9.80
CA LEU A 322 -1.37 -20.57 9.86
C LEU A 322 -2.13 -20.20 8.58
N THR A 323 -2.75 -21.17 7.94
CA THR A 323 -3.84 -20.93 6.99
C THR A 323 -5.15 -21.02 7.75
N THR A 324 -6.01 -20.01 7.67
CA THR A 324 -7.28 -19.98 8.42
C THR A 324 -8.22 -21.09 7.98
N SER A 325 -9.17 -21.45 8.85
CA SER A 325 -10.23 -22.41 8.54
C SER A 325 -11.58 -21.87 9.01
N PRO A 326 -12.48 -21.45 8.10
CA PRO A 326 -12.32 -21.46 6.64
C PRO A 326 -11.19 -20.56 6.15
N ALA A 327 -10.65 -20.86 4.96
CA ALA A 327 -9.66 -20.03 4.30
C ALA A 327 -10.32 -18.69 3.92
N GLN A 328 -9.88 -17.59 4.52
CA GLN A 328 -10.46 -16.27 4.35
C GLN A 328 -9.35 -15.22 4.28
N ALA A 329 -9.45 -14.31 3.32
CA ALA A 329 -8.47 -13.27 3.09
C ALA A 329 -8.08 -12.51 4.37
N ILE A 330 -6.82 -12.14 4.47
CA ILE A 330 -6.26 -11.31 5.55
C ILE A 330 -5.71 -10.05 4.90
N THR A 331 -6.47 -8.95 4.90
CA THR A 331 -6.06 -7.72 4.20
C THR A 331 -5.38 -6.68 5.07
N THR A 332 -5.40 -6.84 6.39
CA THR A 332 -4.83 -5.88 7.35
C THR A 332 -3.44 -6.27 7.82
N THR A 333 -2.68 -5.26 8.28
CA THR A 333 -1.37 -5.48 8.91
C THR A 333 -1.53 -6.30 10.18
N PRO A 334 -0.77 -7.39 10.37
CA PRO A 334 -0.80 -8.11 11.64
C PRO A 334 -0.16 -7.28 12.76
N ALA A 335 -0.68 -7.41 13.98
CA ALA A 335 -0.08 -6.85 15.18
C ALA A 335 0.85 -7.89 15.83
N VAL A 336 2.12 -7.52 16.03
CA VAL A 336 3.16 -8.42 16.55
C VAL A 336 3.60 -7.94 17.93
N ALA A 337 3.64 -8.85 18.90
CA ALA A 337 4.11 -8.57 20.26
C ALA A 337 5.06 -9.67 20.74
N ILE A 338 5.97 -9.35 21.65
CA ILE A 338 6.82 -10.36 22.31
C ILE A 338 5.92 -11.29 23.14
N HIS A 339 6.14 -12.60 23.01
CA HIS A 339 5.42 -13.59 23.81
C HIS A 339 6.14 -13.87 25.14
N PRO A 340 5.43 -14.04 26.28
CA PRO A 340 6.06 -14.29 27.58
C PRO A 340 6.98 -15.50 27.64
N GLU A 341 6.66 -16.56 26.89
CA GLU A 341 7.44 -17.80 26.79
C GLU A 341 8.53 -17.74 25.69
N GLY A 342 8.83 -16.55 25.17
CA GLY A 342 9.76 -16.32 24.07
C GLY A 342 9.10 -16.40 22.69
N GLY A 343 9.76 -15.80 21.69
CA GLY A 343 9.20 -15.64 20.35
C GLY A 343 8.14 -14.53 20.29
N TYR A 344 7.20 -14.64 19.35
CA TYR A 344 6.24 -13.58 19.05
C TYR A 344 4.80 -14.07 18.98
N MET A 345 3.90 -13.23 19.47
CA MET A 345 2.46 -13.34 19.30
C MET A 345 2.05 -12.54 18.06
N VAL A 346 1.61 -13.22 17.00
CA VAL A 346 1.19 -12.62 15.74
C VAL A 346 -0.34 -12.60 15.68
N ASN A 347 -0.92 -11.42 15.85
CA ASN A 347 -2.37 -11.21 15.91
C ASN A 347 -2.88 -10.63 14.59
N PHE A 348 -3.95 -11.20 14.06
CA PHE A 348 -4.53 -10.79 12.79
C PHE A 348 -6.01 -11.14 12.73
N ALA A 349 -6.73 -10.59 11.76
CA ALA A 349 -8.13 -10.91 11.55
C ALA A 349 -8.43 -11.07 10.06
N THR A 350 -9.47 -11.83 9.75
CA THR A 350 -9.89 -12.08 8.38
C THR A 350 -10.90 -11.03 7.92
N GLY A 351 -10.87 -10.75 6.62
CA GLY A 351 -11.70 -9.74 5.99
C GLY A 351 -11.08 -9.25 4.69
N LYS A 352 -11.94 -8.80 3.78
CA LYS A 352 -11.57 -8.02 2.60
C LYS A 352 -12.70 -7.07 2.20
N MET A 353 -12.35 -5.96 1.57
CA MET A 353 -13.28 -4.98 1.00
C MET A 353 -12.68 -4.43 -0.30
N LEU A 354 -12.51 -5.31 -1.28
CA LEU A 354 -11.75 -5.04 -2.50
C LEU A 354 -12.64 -4.99 -3.75
N VAL A 355 -13.78 -5.68 -3.72
CA VAL A 355 -14.76 -5.71 -4.81
C VAL A 355 -16.18 -5.46 -4.28
N THR A 356 -17.10 -5.04 -5.15
CA THR A 356 -18.49 -4.74 -4.76
C THR A 356 -19.18 -5.90 -4.04
N ALA A 357 -18.90 -7.15 -4.42
CA ALA A 357 -19.45 -8.34 -3.76
C ALA A 357 -19.07 -8.45 -2.27
N ASP A 358 -17.97 -7.83 -1.85
CA ASP A 358 -17.51 -7.84 -0.45
C ASP A 358 -18.41 -6.99 0.45
N THR A 359 -19.14 -6.01 -0.10
CA THR A 359 -20.04 -5.13 0.66
C THR A 359 -21.27 -5.86 1.21
N THR A 360 -21.63 -6.99 0.62
CA THR A 360 -22.78 -7.81 1.00
C THR A 360 -22.39 -9.15 1.65
N ASP A 361 -21.10 -9.39 1.86
CA ASP A 361 -20.61 -10.60 2.51
C ASP A 361 -21.08 -10.68 3.97
N SER A 362 -21.87 -11.70 4.27
CA SER A 362 -22.45 -12.00 5.57
C SER A 362 -21.80 -13.19 6.28
N SER A 363 -20.66 -13.69 5.76
CA SER A 363 -19.94 -14.80 6.36
C SER A 363 -19.39 -14.45 7.76
N VAL A 364 -19.10 -15.49 8.54
CA VAL A 364 -18.43 -15.34 9.84
C VAL A 364 -16.93 -15.24 9.61
N HIS A 365 -16.34 -14.09 9.96
CA HIS A 365 -14.90 -13.90 9.99
C HIS A 365 -14.32 -14.18 11.37
N TYR A 366 -12.99 -14.16 11.48
CA TYR A 366 -12.30 -14.54 12.71
C TYR A 366 -11.14 -13.62 13.00
N ALA A 367 -10.88 -13.38 14.28
CA ALA A 367 -9.61 -12.88 14.75
C ALA A 367 -8.79 -14.03 15.34
N TYR A 368 -7.48 -13.95 15.16
CA TYR A 368 -6.49 -14.95 15.53
C TYR A 368 -5.34 -14.28 16.27
N GLY A 369 -4.72 -15.02 17.17
CA GLY A 369 -3.36 -14.80 17.59
C GLY A 369 -2.60 -16.11 17.50
N VAL A 370 -1.51 -16.14 16.74
CA VAL A 370 -0.64 -17.32 16.56
C VAL A 370 0.73 -17.09 17.18
N TRP A 371 1.19 -18.03 18.00
CA TRP A 371 2.48 -17.97 18.67
C TRP A 371 3.58 -18.56 17.78
N ASP A 372 4.55 -17.74 17.37
CA ASP A 372 5.78 -18.14 16.67
C ASP A 372 6.87 -18.33 17.72
N PRO A 373 7.13 -19.58 18.17
CA PRO A 373 7.80 -20.58 17.33
C PRO A 373 7.04 -21.92 17.16
N ALA A 374 5.72 -21.95 17.40
CA ALA A 374 4.97 -23.20 17.42
C ALA A 374 5.20 -24.06 16.16
N THR A 375 5.59 -25.32 16.38
CA THR A 375 5.92 -26.26 15.30
C THR A 375 4.69 -26.94 14.72
N ALA A 376 3.64 -27.13 15.52
CA ALA A 376 2.32 -27.54 15.06
C ALA A 376 1.56 -26.33 14.48
N ARG A 377 1.01 -26.44 13.27
CA ARG A 377 0.37 -25.32 12.55
C ARG A 377 -1.05 -25.66 12.09
N SER A 378 -1.88 -26.06 13.03
CA SER A 378 -3.25 -26.53 12.77
C SER A 378 -4.27 -25.68 13.52
N ASN A 379 -5.37 -25.34 12.85
CA ASN A 379 -6.53 -24.68 13.45
C ASN A 379 -7.17 -25.48 14.59
N ALA A 380 -6.91 -26.80 14.67
CA ALA A 380 -7.38 -27.66 15.75
C ALA A 380 -6.59 -27.45 17.05
N ALA A 381 -5.37 -26.92 16.97
CA ALA A 381 -4.53 -26.58 18.12
C ALA A 381 -4.74 -25.14 18.59
N MET A 382 -5.73 -24.41 18.07
CA MET A 382 -6.06 -23.05 18.49
C MET A 382 -7.08 -23.08 19.62
N LEU A 383 -6.85 -22.33 20.69
CA LEU A 383 -7.86 -22.14 21.72
C LEU A 383 -9.03 -21.34 21.14
N THR A 384 -10.22 -21.93 21.08
CA THR A 384 -11.41 -21.23 20.61
C THR A 384 -11.98 -20.38 21.74
N GLN A 385 -12.02 -19.07 21.53
CA GLN A 385 -12.63 -18.10 22.42
C GLN A 385 -14.05 -17.77 21.94
N THR A 386 -14.88 -17.27 22.86
CA THR A 386 -16.24 -16.80 22.58
C THR A 386 -16.38 -15.34 22.96
N LEU A 387 -16.80 -14.51 22.00
CA LEU A 387 -17.21 -13.13 22.28
C LEU A 387 -18.66 -13.10 22.73
N THR A 388 -18.94 -12.36 23.79
CA THR A 388 -20.31 -11.99 24.16
C THR A 388 -20.46 -10.49 24.13
N GLU A 389 -21.50 -10.06 23.42
CA GLU A 389 -21.88 -8.66 23.31
C GLU A 389 -22.81 -8.28 24.47
N ARG A 390 -22.56 -7.10 25.04
CA ARG A 390 -23.43 -6.48 26.04
C ARG A 390 -23.58 -5.00 25.74
N SER A 391 -24.80 -4.50 25.88
CA SER A 391 -25.10 -3.07 25.74
C SER A 391 -25.29 -2.45 27.11
N TYR A 392 -24.66 -1.31 27.33
CA TYR A 392 -24.75 -0.52 28.55
C TYR A 392 -25.34 0.84 28.20
N THR A 393 -26.52 1.14 28.72
CA THR A 393 -27.17 2.45 28.53
C THR A 393 -26.99 3.29 29.79
N ARG A 394 -26.34 4.44 29.67
CA ARG A 394 -26.20 5.42 30.76
C ARG A 394 -26.43 6.82 30.21
N GLY A 395 -27.38 7.56 30.80
CA GLY A 395 -27.68 8.93 30.39
C GLY A 395 -28.15 9.06 28.93
N GLY A 396 -28.91 8.09 28.41
CA GLY A 396 -29.39 8.07 27.03
C GLY A 396 -28.36 7.62 25.97
N VAL A 397 -27.09 7.40 26.36
CA VAL A 397 -26.05 6.87 25.48
C VAL A 397 -25.96 5.35 25.68
N THR A 398 -26.14 4.60 24.60
CA THR A 398 -25.95 3.13 24.58
C THR A 398 -24.56 2.81 24.06
N THR A 399 -23.72 2.23 24.92
CA THR A 399 -22.39 1.71 24.56
C THR A 399 -22.45 0.21 24.41
N ARG A 400 -22.06 -0.29 23.25
CA ARG A 400 -21.95 -1.72 22.97
C ARG A 400 -20.52 -2.17 23.25
N VAL A 401 -20.35 -3.16 24.12
CA VAL A 401 -19.04 -3.73 24.44
C VAL A 401 -19.06 -5.23 24.21
N ARG A 402 -17.89 -5.79 23.95
CA ARG A 402 -17.70 -7.24 23.83
C ARG A 402 -16.65 -7.70 24.82
N ARG A 403 -16.87 -8.89 25.37
CA ARG A 403 -15.94 -9.54 26.31
C ARG A 403 -15.74 -10.98 25.90
N ILE A 404 -14.54 -11.49 26.13
CA ILE A 404 -14.27 -12.93 26.08
C ILE A 404 -14.90 -13.55 27.33
N THR A 405 -15.67 -14.62 27.16
CA THR A 405 -16.53 -15.15 28.24
C THR A 405 -15.81 -16.02 29.25
N ASN A 406 -14.81 -16.79 28.83
CA ASN A 406 -14.21 -17.82 29.69
C ASN A 406 -12.84 -17.42 30.28
N ASN A 407 -12.24 -16.29 29.89
CA ASN A 407 -10.87 -15.87 30.25
C ASN A 407 -9.82 -17.01 30.21
N GLN A 408 -10.11 -18.08 29.48
CA GLN A 408 -9.26 -19.26 29.43
C GLN A 408 -8.03 -18.86 28.66
N GLN A 409 -6.87 -19.02 29.27
CA GLN A 409 -5.61 -18.75 28.62
C GLN A 409 -5.19 -19.96 27.78
N PRO A 410 -4.56 -19.75 26.61
CA PRO A 410 -3.96 -20.85 25.88
C PRO A 410 -2.89 -21.53 26.75
N ASN A 411 -2.87 -22.86 26.72
CA ASN A 411 -1.81 -23.66 27.32
C ASN A 411 -0.57 -23.64 26.40
N TRP A 412 0.45 -22.86 26.78
CA TRP A 412 1.66 -22.60 26.01
C TRP A 412 2.79 -23.61 26.23
N THR A 413 2.62 -24.64 27.05
CA THR A 413 3.68 -25.65 27.25
C THR A 413 3.99 -26.37 25.92
N ASN A 414 5.16 -27.00 25.75
CA ASN A 414 5.49 -27.77 24.52
C ASN A 414 5.10 -29.25 24.70
N GLY A 415 4.27 -29.83 23.81
CA GLY A 415 3.64 -31.17 24.03
C GLY A 415 2.21 -31.36 23.48
N ALA A 416 1.61 -32.54 23.73
CA ALA A 416 0.25 -32.88 23.29
C ALA A 416 -0.82 -32.19 24.15
N GLY A 417 -1.84 -31.59 23.52
CA GLY A 417 -2.88 -30.79 24.20
C GLY A 417 -2.56 -29.30 24.33
N ASN A 418 -1.48 -28.85 23.69
CA ASN A 418 -1.00 -27.48 23.80
C ASN A 418 -1.54 -26.60 22.68
N HIS A 419 -1.75 -25.35 23.03
CA HIS A 419 -2.31 -24.37 22.12
C HIS A 419 -1.20 -23.62 21.42
N ILE A 420 -1.39 -23.41 20.12
CA ILE A 420 -0.47 -22.62 19.29
C ILE A 420 -0.91 -21.16 19.18
N GLY A 421 -1.97 -20.80 19.92
CA GLY A 421 -2.64 -19.52 19.80
C GLY A 421 -4.08 -19.54 20.27
N TRP A 422 -4.79 -18.48 19.91
CA TRP A 422 -6.22 -18.32 20.14
C TRP A 422 -6.93 -17.91 18.85
N LYS A 423 -8.21 -18.28 18.72
CA LYS A 423 -9.08 -17.81 17.65
C LYS A 423 -10.44 -17.43 18.20
N VAL A 424 -11.10 -16.49 17.56
CA VAL A 424 -12.43 -16.04 17.96
C VAL A 424 -13.27 -15.68 16.75
N ALA A 425 -14.51 -16.16 16.72
CA ALA A 425 -15.46 -15.81 15.68
C ALA A 425 -15.97 -14.38 15.90
N LEU A 426 -15.98 -13.59 14.82
CA LEU A 426 -16.65 -12.30 14.76
C LEU A 426 -18.15 -12.51 14.47
N PRO A 427 -19.02 -11.56 14.81
CA PRO A 427 -20.41 -11.60 14.37
C PRO A 427 -20.52 -11.73 12.84
N ALA A 428 -21.58 -12.39 12.36
CA ALA A 428 -21.81 -12.59 10.94
C ALA A 428 -21.82 -11.25 10.16
N GLY A 429 -21.07 -11.19 9.07
CA GLY A 429 -20.87 -10.00 8.24
C GLY A 429 -19.86 -8.98 8.79
N GLU A 430 -19.45 -9.11 10.05
CA GLU A 430 -18.37 -8.30 10.60
C GLU A 430 -17.02 -8.86 10.16
N LYS A 431 -16.16 -7.97 9.66
CA LYS A 431 -14.83 -8.28 9.12
C LYS A 431 -13.87 -7.13 9.39
N VAL A 432 -12.57 -7.43 9.41
CA VAL A 432 -11.53 -6.43 9.66
C VAL A 432 -10.81 -6.12 8.34
N VAL A 433 -10.85 -4.86 7.92
CA VAL A 433 -10.33 -4.43 6.60
C VAL A 433 -9.45 -3.18 6.66
N GLY A 434 -9.30 -2.54 7.84
CA GLY A 434 -8.45 -1.38 8.06
C GLY A 434 -8.52 -0.86 9.48
#